data_AF-A0A6B0X793-F1
#
_entry.id   AF-A0A6B0X793-F1
#
_cell.length_a   1.000
_cell.length_b   1.000
_cell.length_c   1.000
_cell.angle_alpha   90.00
_cell.angle_beta   90.00
_cell.angle_gamma   90.00
#
_symmetry.space_group_name_H-M   'P 1'
#
loop_
_entity.id
_entity.type
_entity.pdbx_description
1 polymer ?
#
loop_
_entity_poly.entity_id
_entity_poly.type
_entity_poly.pdbx_seq_one_letter_code
_entity_poly.pdbx_strand_id
1 'polypeptide(L)' 'MEPDHWTVPGIIKNGVVVPQNDTPLPNGVHVEILIRSVDMTPELKSELNQWDKASDEAWALIDQWEAKEQ' A
#
# COMPACT_ATOMS: atom_id res chain seq x y z
N MET A 1 -26.00 4.69 14.48
CA MET A 1 -26.40 4.66 13.07
C MET A 1 -25.13 4.74 12.27
N GLU A 2 -24.77 3.71 11.53
CA GLU A 2 -23.71 3.84 10.53
C GLU A 2 -24.21 4.83 9.47
N PRO A 3 -23.36 5.72 8.93
CA PRO A 3 -23.78 6.60 7.85
C PRO A 3 -24.17 5.74 6.64
N ASP A 4 -25.31 6.07 6.01
CA ASP A 4 -25.67 5.50 4.71
C ASP A 4 -24.53 5.80 3.74
N HIS A 5 -23.79 4.75 3.33
CA HIS A 5 -22.69 4.91 2.38
C HIS A 5 -23.18 4.57 0.97
N TRP A 6 -22.98 5.50 0.04
CA TRP A 6 -23.17 5.27 -1.39
C TRP A 6 -21.81 5.11 -2.06
N THR A 7 -21.64 4.01 -2.78
CA THR A 7 -20.43 3.77 -3.58
C THR A 7 -20.63 4.34 -4.98
N VAL A 8 -19.84 5.34 -5.35
CA VAL A 8 -19.77 5.87 -6.72
C VAL A 8 -18.56 5.24 -7.43
N PRO A 9 -18.75 4.35 -8.41
CA PRO A 9 -17.63 3.76 -9.14
C PRO A 9 -16.93 4.81 -10.00
N GLY A 10 -15.61 4.79 -10.01
CA GLY A 10 -14.78 5.72 -10.75
C GLY A 10 -13.49 5.08 -11.25
N ILE A 11 -12.87 5.70 -12.25
CA ILE A 11 -11.55 5.33 -12.78
C ILE A 11 -10.57 6.47 -12.62
N ILE A 12 -9.28 6.17 -12.64
CA ILE A 12 -8.24 7.18 -12.70
C ILE A 12 -7.95 7.52 -14.17
N LYS A 13 -8.09 8.80 -14.53
CA LYS A 13 -7.69 9.34 -15.83
C LYS A 13 -6.81 10.56 -15.62
N ASN A 14 -5.57 10.50 -16.10
CA ASN A 14 -4.56 11.57 -15.92
C ASN A 14 -4.38 12.00 -14.46
N GLY A 15 -4.39 11.04 -13.53
CA GLY A 15 -4.25 11.32 -12.10
C GLY A 15 -5.50 11.88 -11.40
N VAL A 16 -6.64 11.96 -12.09
CA VAL A 16 -7.92 12.45 -11.54
C VAL A 16 -8.93 11.31 -11.47
N VAL A 17 -9.68 11.22 -10.36
CA VAL A 17 -10.80 10.29 -10.22
C VAL A 17 -11.98 10.80 -11.06
N VAL A 18 -12.45 9.96 -11.98
CA VAL A 18 -13.58 10.25 -12.87
C VAL A 18 -14.69 9.22 -12.60
N PRO A 19 -15.88 9.63 -12.16
CA PRO A 19 -17.03 8.74 -12.03
C PRO A 19 -17.33 8.05 -13.36
N GLN A 20 -17.63 6.75 -13.33
CA GLN A 20 -17.95 6.00 -14.54
C GLN A 20 -19.38 6.21 -15.03
N ASN A 21 -20.27 6.61 -14.12
CA ASN A 21 -21.69 6.78 -14.37
C ASN A 21 -22.14 8.18 -13.96
N ASP A 22 -23.15 8.71 -14.64
CA ASP A 22 -23.81 9.97 -14.31
C ASP A 22 -24.81 9.79 -13.14
N THR A 23 -24.36 9.17 -12.04
CA THR A 23 -25.19 9.01 -10.85
C THR A 23 -25.45 10.38 -10.23
N PRO A 24 -26.71 10.86 -10.18
CA PRO A 24 -27.00 12.17 -9.63
C PRO A 24 -26.75 12.17 -8.13
N LEU A 25 -25.85 13.04 -7.68
CA LEU A 25 -25.54 13.22 -6.26
C LEU A 25 -26.32 14.42 -5.70
N PRO A 26 -26.83 14.35 -4.46
CA PRO A 26 -27.51 15.48 -3.83
C PRO A 26 -26.61 16.72 -3.73
N ASN A 27 -27.16 17.89 -4.00
CA ASN A 27 -26.43 19.14 -3.85
C ASN A 27 -26.01 19.36 -2.39
N GLY A 28 -24.76 19.79 -2.20
CA GLY A 28 -24.21 20.10 -0.87
C GLY A 28 -23.75 18.89 -0.06
N VAL A 29 -23.76 17.68 -0.63
CA VAL A 29 -23.22 16.49 0.04
C VAL A 29 -21.68 16.54 0.11
N HIS A 30 -21.12 16.15 1.25
CA HIS A 30 -19.68 15.96 1.39
C HIS A 30 -19.27 14.60 0.82
N VAL A 31 -18.17 14.56 0.07
CA VAL A 31 -17.67 13.35 -0.57
C VAL A 31 -16.26 13.06 -0.10
N GLU A 32 -16.03 11.83 0.38
CA GLU A 32 -14.71 11.30 0.71
C GLU A 32 -14.30 10.25 -0.31
N ILE A 33 -13.05 10.31 -0.79
CA ILE A 33 -12.48 9.30 -1.67
C ILE A 33 -11.59 8.39 -0.82
N LEU A 34 -12.06 7.16 -0.58
CA LEU A 34 -11.29 6.16 0.15
C LEU A 34 -10.38 5.40 -0.82
N ILE A 35 -9.09 5.70 -0.78
CA ILE A 35 -8.07 4.92 -1.47
C ILE A 35 -7.63 3.80 -0.53
N ARG A 36 -7.98 2.56 -0.84
CA ARG A 36 -7.45 1.40 -0.11
C ARG A 36 -6.01 1.18 -0.55
N SER A 37 -5.08 1.14 0.40
CA SER A 37 -3.75 0.61 0.15
C SER A 37 -3.90 -0.81 -0.40
N VAL A 38 -3.18 -1.12 -1.48
CA VAL A 38 -3.11 -2.51 -1.94
C VAL A 38 -2.35 -3.26 -0.85
N ASP A 39 -3.02 -4.24 -0.23
CA ASP A 39 -2.37 -5.07 0.79
C ASP A 39 -1.16 -5.76 0.16
N MET A 40 -0.03 -5.73 0.87
CA MET A 40 1.17 -6.43 0.46
C MET A 40 0.85 -7.92 0.37
N THR A 41 1.01 -8.50 -0.82
CA THR A 41 0.63 -9.91 -0.99
C THR A 41 1.51 -10.80 -0.10
N PRO A 42 1.03 -11.98 0.31
CA PRO A 42 1.83 -12.92 1.10
C PRO A 42 3.17 -13.26 0.43
N GLU A 43 3.18 -13.35 -0.90
CA GLU A 43 4.35 -13.63 -1.71
C GLU A 43 5.37 -12.49 -1.61
N LEU A 44 4.94 -11.24 -1.81
CA LEU A 44 5.80 -10.06 -1.70
C LEU A 44 6.35 -9.92 -0.28
N LYS A 45 5.55 -10.22 0.75
CA LYS A 45 6.00 -10.24 2.13
C LYS A 45 7.07 -11.31 2.39
N SER A 46 6.88 -12.49 1.79
CA SER A 46 7.84 -13.59 1.91
C SER A 46 9.17 -13.23 1.25
N GLU A 47 9.16 -12.62 0.06
CA GLU A 47 10.37 -12.15 -0.61
C GLU A 47 11.11 -11.12 0.24
N LEU A 48 10.43 -10.09 0.75
CA LEU A 48 11.05 -9.07 1.60
C LEU A 48 11.69 -9.66 2.86
N ASN A 49 11.02 -10.61 3.52
CA ASN A 49 11.60 -11.28 4.69
C ASN A 49 12.88 -12.08 4.36
N GLN A 50 12.97 -12.66 3.17
CA GLN A 50 14.18 -13.37 2.73
C GLN A 50 15.32 -12.38 2.47
N TRP A 51 15.01 -11.22 1.90
CA TRP A 51 15.97 -10.13 1.72
C TRP A 51 16.49 -9.59 3.05
N ASP A 52 15.61 -9.33 4.03
CA ASP A 52 15.99 -8.87 5.37
C ASP A 52 16.92 -9.88 6.05
N LYS A 53 16.56 -11.16 6.01
CA LYS A 53 17.40 -12.21 6.60
C LYS A 53 18.77 -12.33 5.92
N ALA A 54 18.82 -12.28 4.59
CA ALA A 54 20.08 -12.33 3.86
C ALA A 54 20.97 -11.10 4.16
N SER A 55 20.35 -9.94 4.36
CA SER A 55 21.04 -8.72 4.79
C SER A 55 21.64 -8.90 6.19
N ASP A 56 20.86 -9.36 7.16
CA ASP A 56 21.33 -9.61 8.53
C ASP A 56 22.49 -10.60 8.57
N GLU A 57 22.40 -11.68 7.78
CA GLU A 57 23.48 -12.67 7.65
C GLU A 57 24.75 -12.07 7.04
N ALA A 58 24.62 -11.22 6.03
CA ALA A 58 25.75 -10.54 5.40
C ALA A 58 26.44 -9.58 6.38
N TRP A 59 25.69 -8.80 7.16
CA TRP A 59 26.25 -7.92 8.19
C TRP A 59 26.97 -8.70 9.29
N ALA A 60 26.37 -9.79 9.78
CA ALA A 60 26.99 -10.63 10.80
C ALA A 60 28.33 -11.26 10.33
N LEU A 61 28.50 -11.50 9.03
CA LEU A 61 29.77 -11.96 8.46
C LEU A 61 30.83 -10.86 8.44
N ILE A 62 30.43 -9.62 8.12
CA ILE A 62 31.31 -8.45 8.15
C ILE A 62 31.85 -8.24 9.58
N ASP A 63 30.95 -8.24 10.58
CA ASP A 63 31.34 -8.08 12.00
C ASP A 63 32.35 -9.16 12.43
N GLN A 64 32.16 -10.41 11.98
CA GLN A 64 33.07 -11.52 12.28
C GLN A 64 34.43 -11.39 11.60
N TRP A 65 34.50 -10.78 10.42
CA TRP A 65 35.76 -10.53 9.73
C TRP A 65 36.53 -9.39 10.39
N GLU A 66 35.84 -8.29 10.73
CA GLU A 66 36.45 -7.16 11.46
C GLU A 66 36.99 -7.59 12.83
N ALA A 67 36.29 -8.47 13.55
CA ALA A 67 36.74 -9.00 14.84
C ALA A 67 37.97 -9.94 14.74
N LYS A 68 38.25 -10.52 13.57
CA LYS A 68 39.41 -11.41 13.34
C LYS A 68 40.65 -10.68 12.84
N GLU A 69 40.50 -9.45 12.36
CA GLU A 69 41.60 -8.60 11.89
C GLU A 69 42.18 -7.68 12.98
N GLN A 70 41.67 -7.76 14.23
CA GLN A 70 42.24 -7.14 15.44
C GLN A 70 43.12 -8.11 16.23
#